data_AF-A0A1Z8XVB2-F1
#
_entry.id   AF-A0A1Z8XVB2-F1
#
_cell.length_a   1.000
_cell.length_b   1.000
_cell.length_c   1.000
_cell.angle_alpha   90.00
_cell.angle_beta   90.00
_cell.angle_gamma   90.00
#
_symmetry.space_group_name_H-M   'P 1'
#
loop_
_entity.id
_entity.type
_entity.pdbx_description
1 polymer ?
#
loop_
_entity_poly.entity_id
_entity_poly.type
_entity_poly.pdbx_seq_one_letter_code
_entity_poly.pdbx_strand_id
1 'polypeptide(L)'
;MKKLLLTLITCCAFVVNAQASLGEMMKENGIDWILGSWKAEQDGNAVTLSYKWSVEGHVISSHLKMGSNETYALIGINPKSGKVEHLGFNNKGDKTTGEWMPFGDLPMLKVKSINESAEERSMAVAFKKVDDETIELQIYSVDDSGNVASSSDYTFEMKKN
;
A
#
# COMPACT_ATOMS: atom_id res chain seq x y z
N MET A 1 6.19 -58.36 -38.54
CA MET A 1 6.39 -56.88 -38.60
C MET A 1 5.47 -56.23 -37.57
N LYS A 2 5.97 -55.89 -36.38
CA LYS A 2 5.21 -55.15 -35.36
C LYS A 2 5.76 -53.72 -35.32
N LYS A 3 4.96 -52.75 -35.76
CA LYS A 3 5.29 -51.32 -35.67
C LYS A 3 5.09 -50.89 -34.22
N LEU A 4 6.17 -50.52 -33.53
CA LEU A 4 6.09 -49.79 -32.26
C LEU A 4 5.72 -48.34 -32.61
N LEU A 5 4.52 -47.91 -32.25
CA LEU A 5 4.17 -46.49 -32.21
C LEU A 5 4.69 -45.93 -30.88
N LEU A 6 5.70 -45.06 -30.94
CA LEU A 6 6.06 -44.16 -29.84
C LEU A 6 5.06 -42.99 -29.88
N THR A 7 4.11 -42.94 -28.97
CA THR A 7 3.25 -41.77 -28.77
C THR A 7 3.95 -40.83 -27.79
N LEU A 8 4.48 -39.74 -28.32
CA LEU A 8 5.08 -38.65 -27.55
C LEU A 8 3.95 -37.90 -26.81
N ILE A 9 3.88 -38.03 -25.48
CA ILE A 9 2.97 -37.23 -24.66
C ILE A 9 3.60 -35.85 -24.50
N THR A 10 3.18 -34.90 -25.34
CA THR A 10 3.50 -33.48 -25.17
C THR A 10 2.71 -32.98 -23.96
N CYS A 11 3.36 -32.94 -22.80
CA CYS A 11 2.83 -32.30 -21.61
C CYS A 11 2.82 -30.79 -21.87
N CYS A 12 1.67 -30.23 -22.25
CA CYS A 12 1.44 -28.80 -22.16
C CYS A 12 1.55 -28.42 -20.69
N ALA A 13 2.71 -27.93 -20.27
CA ALA A 13 2.82 -27.23 -19.00
C ALA A 13 1.87 -26.03 -19.08
N PHE A 14 0.75 -26.10 -18.38
CA PHE A 14 0.00 -24.90 -18.04
C PHE A 14 0.97 -24.04 -17.23
N VAL A 15 1.54 -23.02 -17.87
CA VAL A 15 2.22 -21.97 -17.15
C VAL A 15 1.10 -21.22 -16.44
N VAL A 16 0.73 -21.69 -15.25
CA VAL A 16 -0.05 -20.90 -14.31
C VAL A 16 0.89 -19.74 -13.98
N ASN A 17 0.68 -18.59 -14.63
CA ASN A 17 1.21 -17.33 -14.13
C ASN A 17 0.51 -17.09 -12.79
N ALA A 18 1.02 -17.71 -11.73
CA ALA A 18 0.62 -17.39 -10.38
C ALA A 18 1.01 -15.94 -10.18
N GLN A 19 0.00 -15.07 -10.07
CA GLN A 19 0.22 -13.70 -9.70
C GLN A 19 0.97 -13.69 -8.37
N ALA A 20 2.12 -13.02 -8.31
CA ALA A 20 2.90 -12.92 -7.08
C ALA A 20 2.02 -12.40 -5.94
N SER A 21 2.18 -12.98 -4.76
CA SER A 21 1.51 -12.50 -3.57
C SER A 21 1.97 -11.09 -3.22
N LEU A 22 1.21 -10.37 -2.39
CA LEU A 22 1.58 -9.03 -1.94
C LEU A 22 2.94 -9.05 -1.25
N GLY A 23 3.19 -10.06 -0.41
CA GLY A 23 4.45 -10.21 0.31
C GLY A 23 5.65 -10.49 -0.59
N GLU A 24 5.48 -11.30 -1.64
CA GLU A 24 6.53 -11.54 -2.64
C GLU A 24 6.86 -10.25 -3.39
N MET A 25 5.85 -9.55 -3.88
CA MET A 25 6.02 -8.28 -4.58
C MET A 25 6.69 -7.24 -3.68
N MET A 26 6.34 -7.17 -2.39
CA MET A 26 7.01 -6.25 -1.46
C MET A 26 8.50 -6.57 -1.29
N LYS A 27 8.86 -7.85 -1.16
CA LYS A 27 10.26 -8.28 -1.03
C LYS A 27 11.06 -8.03 -2.32
N GLU A 28 10.48 -8.35 -3.48
CA GLU A 28 11.10 -8.13 -4.79
C GLU A 28 11.39 -6.66 -5.05
N ASN A 29 10.51 -5.77 -4.60
CA ASN A 29 10.67 -4.32 -4.72
C ASN A 29 11.41 -3.69 -3.53
N GLY A 30 11.83 -4.48 -2.54
CA GLY A 30 12.55 -3.99 -1.36
C GLY A 30 11.76 -2.98 -0.52
N ILE A 31 10.44 -3.15 -0.41
CA ILE A 31 9.51 -2.28 0.34
C ILE A 31 8.92 -2.93 1.59
N ASP A 32 9.34 -4.15 1.92
CA ASP A 32 8.91 -4.90 3.10
C ASP A 32 9.26 -4.21 4.42
N TRP A 33 10.25 -3.30 4.41
CA TRP A 33 10.58 -2.44 5.54
C TRP A 33 9.42 -1.56 6.04
N ILE A 34 8.36 -1.34 5.26
CA ILE A 34 7.21 -0.55 5.70
C ILE A 34 6.40 -1.27 6.79
N LEU A 35 6.48 -2.61 6.84
CA LEU A 35 5.83 -3.44 7.84
C LEU A 35 6.39 -3.12 9.22
N GLY A 36 5.51 -2.81 10.16
CA GLY A 36 5.91 -2.40 11.49
C GLY A 36 4.94 -1.43 12.13
N SER A 37 5.41 -0.77 13.16
CA SER A 37 4.70 0.32 13.83
C SER A 37 5.65 1.50 13.95
N TRP A 38 5.15 2.67 13.63
CA TRP A 38 5.89 3.91 13.49
C TRP A 38 5.19 4.98 14.31
N LYS A 39 5.96 5.86 14.92
CA LYS A 39 5.46 6.99 15.72
C LYS A 39 6.21 8.27 15.42
N ALA A 40 5.51 9.38 15.50
CA ALA A 40 6.07 10.72 15.48
C ALA A 40 5.27 11.63 16.41
N GLU A 41 5.77 12.84 16.62
CA GLU A 41 5.02 13.94 17.19
C GLU A 41 4.87 15.00 16.11
N GLN A 42 3.63 15.43 15.84
CA GLN A 42 3.31 16.46 14.85
C GLN A 42 2.33 17.46 15.45
N ASP A 43 2.69 18.73 15.46
CA ASP A 43 1.87 19.82 16.02
C ASP A 43 1.32 19.52 17.43
N GLY A 44 2.17 18.96 18.29
CA GLY A 44 1.82 18.57 19.67
C GLY A 44 0.93 17.33 19.78
N ASN A 45 0.66 16.63 18.68
CA ASN A 45 -0.10 15.38 18.66
C ASN A 45 0.81 14.19 18.37
N ALA A 46 0.64 13.11 19.12
CA ALA A 46 1.23 11.83 18.76
C ALA A 46 0.58 11.31 17.48
N VAL A 47 1.41 10.91 16.52
CA VAL A 47 1.02 10.21 15.30
C VAL A 47 1.52 8.79 15.40
N THR A 48 0.65 7.81 15.21
CA THR A 48 1.05 6.40 15.09
C THR A 48 0.54 5.82 13.78
N LEU A 49 1.41 5.11 13.07
CA LEU A 49 1.10 4.42 11.83
C LEU A 49 1.59 2.98 11.94
N SER A 50 0.75 2.00 11.64
CA SER A 50 1.18 0.60 11.60
C SER A 50 0.70 -0.12 10.36
N TYR A 51 1.57 -0.99 9.85
CA TYR A 51 1.29 -1.92 8.76
C TYR A 51 1.62 -3.33 9.25
N LYS A 52 0.62 -4.20 9.29
CA LYS A 52 0.77 -5.56 9.82
C LYS A 52 0.07 -6.56 8.91
N TRP A 53 0.59 -7.77 8.78
CA TRP A 53 -0.15 -8.83 8.13
C TRP A 53 -1.45 -9.13 8.88
N SER A 54 -2.58 -8.99 8.19
CA SER A 54 -3.87 -9.55 8.61
C SER A 54 -4.05 -10.96 8.05
N VAL A 55 -3.53 -11.19 6.84
CA VAL A 55 -3.35 -12.50 6.23
C VAL A 55 -1.94 -12.54 5.66
N GLU A 56 -1.09 -13.40 6.21
CA GLU A 56 0.34 -13.48 5.88
C GLU A 56 0.56 -13.53 4.36
N GLY A 57 1.40 -12.62 3.85
CA GLY A 57 1.75 -12.51 2.43
C GLY A 57 0.66 -11.94 1.50
N HIS A 58 -0.57 -11.74 1.96
CA HIS A 58 -1.70 -11.43 1.07
C HIS A 58 -2.45 -10.14 1.44
N VAL A 59 -2.68 -9.91 2.74
CA VAL A 59 -3.47 -8.77 3.21
C VAL A 59 -2.78 -8.09 4.38
N ILE A 60 -2.55 -6.79 4.25
CA ILE A 60 -1.99 -5.94 5.30
C ILE A 60 -3.12 -5.11 5.91
N SER A 61 -3.15 -4.99 7.24
CA SER A 61 -3.89 -3.93 7.90
C SER A 61 -3.02 -2.69 8.06
N SER A 62 -3.61 -1.54 7.74
CA SER A 62 -3.06 -0.21 7.99
C SER A 62 -3.86 0.43 9.12
N HIS A 63 -3.19 0.96 10.14
CA HIS A 63 -3.83 1.69 11.22
C HIS A 63 -3.09 3.00 11.49
N LEU A 64 -3.78 4.12 11.27
CA LEU A 64 -3.28 5.47 11.49
C LEU A 64 -4.07 6.12 12.62
N LYS A 65 -3.38 6.75 13.56
CA LYS A 65 -3.98 7.58 14.60
C LYS A 65 -3.21 8.89 14.73
N MET A 66 -3.93 10.00 14.76
CA MET A 66 -3.39 11.35 14.92
C MET A 66 -4.41 12.22 15.65
N GLY A 67 -4.08 12.64 16.87
CA GLY A 67 -5.02 13.37 17.73
C GLY A 67 -6.32 12.59 17.91
N SER A 68 -7.45 13.21 17.55
CA SER A 68 -8.78 12.57 17.61
C SER A 68 -9.17 11.78 16.34
N ASN A 69 -8.33 11.79 15.29
CA ASN A 69 -8.62 11.07 14.05
C ASN A 69 -7.96 9.68 14.10
N GLU A 70 -8.71 8.67 13.69
CA GLU A 70 -8.24 7.28 13.64
C GLU A 70 -8.79 6.60 12.39
N THR A 71 -7.92 5.97 11.60
CA THR A 71 -8.26 5.29 10.35
C THR A 71 -7.73 3.87 10.36
N TYR A 72 -8.58 2.92 9.99
CA TYR A 72 -8.20 1.52 9.78
C TYR A 72 -8.54 1.10 8.36
N ALA A 73 -7.60 0.42 7.70
CA ALA A 73 -7.75 -0.03 6.33
C ALA A 73 -7.12 -1.39 6.08
N LEU A 74 -7.52 -2.04 5.00
CA LEU A 74 -6.91 -3.24 4.46
C LEU A 74 -6.25 -2.91 3.13
N ILE A 75 -5.10 -3.53 2.91
CA ILE A 75 -4.30 -3.42 1.69
C ILE A 75 -4.13 -4.81 1.11
N GLY A 76 -4.41 -4.96 -0.18
CA GLY A 76 -4.36 -6.25 -0.87
C GLY A 76 -4.27 -6.06 -2.37
N ILE A 77 -3.94 -7.14 -3.09
CA ILE A 77 -3.93 -7.09 -4.55
C ILE A 77 -5.33 -7.37 -5.09
N ASN A 78 -5.83 -6.49 -5.95
CA ASN A 78 -7.06 -6.72 -6.70
C ASN A 78 -6.80 -7.78 -7.78
N PRO A 79 -7.50 -8.93 -7.75
CA PRO A 79 -7.23 -10.03 -8.67
C PRO A 79 -7.64 -9.74 -10.12
N LYS A 80 -8.48 -8.72 -10.34
CA LYS A 80 -8.91 -8.32 -11.69
C LYS A 80 -7.94 -7.35 -12.33
N SER A 81 -7.46 -6.36 -11.57
CA SER A 81 -6.60 -5.29 -12.11
C SER A 81 -5.10 -5.54 -11.89
N GLY A 82 -4.74 -6.42 -10.95
CA GLY A 82 -3.38 -6.64 -10.51
C GLY A 82 -2.81 -5.53 -9.62
N LYS A 83 -3.59 -4.50 -9.33
CA LYS A 83 -3.16 -3.33 -8.55
C LYS A 83 -3.24 -3.59 -7.06
N VAL A 84 -2.36 -2.94 -6.30
CA VAL A 84 -2.43 -2.94 -4.84
C VAL A 84 -3.42 -1.87 -4.40
N GLU A 85 -4.55 -2.31 -3.86
CA GLU A 85 -5.62 -1.44 -3.40
C GLU A 85 -5.58 -1.27 -1.89
N HIS A 86 -6.05 -0.11 -1.45
CA HIS A 86 -6.24 0.28 -0.06
C HIS A 86 -7.73 0.58 0.14
N LEU A 87 -8.35 0.00 1.17
CA LEU A 87 -9.74 0.28 1.51
C LEU A 87 -9.93 0.31 3.02
N GLY A 88 -10.54 1.37 3.55
CA GLY A 88 -10.76 1.50 4.98
C GLY A 88 -11.81 2.53 5.35
N PHE A 89 -11.91 2.76 6.66
CA PHE A 89 -12.80 3.74 7.25
C PHE A 89 -12.09 4.47 8.39
N ASN A 90 -12.49 5.71 8.64
CA ASN A 90 -12.07 6.44 9.83
C ASN A 90 -13.15 6.41 10.94
N ASN A 91 -12.81 6.93 12.11
CA ASN A 91 -13.68 6.99 13.28
C ASN A 91 -14.87 7.98 13.15
N LYS A 92 -15.02 8.66 12.00
CA LYS A 92 -16.19 9.46 11.63
C LYS A 92 -17.09 8.74 10.62
N GLY A 93 -16.69 7.54 10.18
CA GLY A 93 -17.39 6.78 9.14
C GLY A 93 -16.98 7.16 7.71
N ASP A 94 -16.02 8.06 7.52
CA ASP A 94 -15.54 8.43 6.19
C ASP A 94 -14.85 7.22 5.55
N LYS A 95 -15.21 6.93 4.30
CA LYS A 95 -14.58 5.86 3.53
C LYS A 95 -13.24 6.37 3.00
N THR A 96 -12.24 5.50 3.00
CA THR A 96 -10.95 5.73 2.34
C THR A 96 -10.70 4.65 1.30
N THR A 97 -10.29 5.05 0.11
CA THR A 97 -9.87 4.15 -0.97
C THR A 97 -8.55 4.65 -1.52
N GLY A 98 -7.64 3.76 -1.91
CA GLY A 98 -6.38 4.17 -2.50
C GLY A 98 -5.74 3.09 -3.34
N GLU A 99 -4.68 3.49 -4.02
CA GLU A 99 -3.82 2.62 -4.81
C GLU A 99 -2.37 2.86 -4.38
N TRP A 100 -1.63 1.77 -4.21
CA TRP A 100 -0.19 1.85 -4.04
C TRP A 100 0.51 1.70 -5.38
N MET A 101 1.47 2.56 -5.65
CA MET A 101 2.25 2.56 -6.88
C MET A 101 3.70 3.00 -6.65
N PRO A 102 4.63 2.66 -7.56
CA PRO A 102 5.93 3.30 -7.60
C PRO A 102 5.83 4.80 -7.89
N PHE A 103 6.66 5.59 -7.23
CA PHE A 103 6.84 7.02 -7.46
C PHE A 103 8.33 7.35 -7.43
N GLY A 104 8.97 7.33 -8.61
CA GLY A 104 10.42 7.23 -8.68
C GLY A 104 10.90 5.95 -7.99
N ASP A 105 11.81 6.10 -7.04
CA ASP A 105 12.34 4.99 -6.22
C ASP A 105 11.53 4.75 -4.93
N LEU A 106 10.45 5.51 -4.70
CA LEU A 106 9.65 5.44 -3.47
C LEU A 106 8.33 4.70 -3.71
N PRO A 107 7.86 3.85 -2.78
CA PRO A 107 6.46 3.45 -2.76
C PRO A 107 5.58 4.64 -2.36
N MET A 108 4.48 4.84 -3.08
CA MET A 108 3.49 5.88 -2.82
C MET A 108 2.09 5.28 -2.67
N LEU A 109 1.35 5.75 -1.67
CA LEU A 109 -0.09 5.57 -1.55
C LEU A 109 -0.79 6.84 -2.05
N LYS A 110 -1.57 6.74 -3.13
CA LYS A 110 -2.54 7.77 -3.48
C LYS A 110 -3.89 7.40 -2.88
N VAL A 111 -4.40 8.23 -1.98
CA VAL A 111 -5.64 7.97 -1.22
C VAL A 111 -6.68 9.04 -1.48
N LYS A 112 -7.92 8.59 -1.55
CA LYS A 112 -9.14 9.38 -1.64
C LYS A 112 -10.01 9.06 -0.44
N SER A 113 -10.52 10.10 0.23
CA SER A 113 -11.52 9.97 1.29
C SER A 113 -12.84 10.60 0.85
N ILE A 114 -13.94 9.99 1.27
CA ILE A 114 -15.30 10.48 1.03
C ILE A 114 -16.01 10.54 2.38
N ASN A 115 -16.52 11.72 2.74
CA ASN A 115 -17.24 11.93 3.99
C ASN A 115 -18.76 11.71 3.84
N GLU A 116 -19.49 11.83 4.94
CA GLU A 116 -20.97 11.69 4.98
C GLU A 116 -21.72 12.70 4.09
N SER A 117 -21.11 13.85 3.81
CA SER A 117 -21.66 14.89 2.91
C SER A 117 -21.29 14.65 1.44
N ALA A 118 -20.71 13.48 1.12
CA ALA A 118 -20.18 13.12 -0.19
C ALA A 118 -19.08 14.06 -0.71
N GLU A 119 -18.43 14.83 0.17
CA GLU A 119 -17.25 15.60 -0.20
C GLU A 119 -16.06 14.67 -0.34
N GLU A 120 -15.31 14.85 -1.42
CA GLU A 120 -14.15 14.04 -1.74
C GLU A 120 -12.86 14.84 -1.45
N ARG A 121 -11.87 14.16 -0.88
CA ARG A 121 -10.53 14.72 -0.67
C ARG A 121 -9.48 13.71 -1.09
N SER A 122 -8.47 14.17 -1.82
CA SER A 122 -7.38 13.32 -2.29
C SER A 122 -6.05 13.84 -1.78
N MET A 123 -5.14 12.93 -1.46
CA MET A 123 -3.73 13.21 -1.17
C MET A 123 -2.89 12.02 -1.58
N ALA A 124 -1.58 12.21 -1.67
CA ALA A 124 -0.63 11.12 -1.84
C ALA A 124 0.46 11.18 -0.78
N VAL A 125 0.94 10.00 -0.38
CA VAL A 125 2.00 9.83 0.61
C VAL A 125 3.08 8.94 0.01
N ALA A 126 4.27 9.49 -0.22
CA ALA A 126 5.45 8.70 -0.54
C ALA A 126 6.19 8.32 0.74
N PHE A 127 6.74 7.11 0.78
CA PHE A 127 7.46 6.60 1.93
C PHE A 127 8.92 6.37 1.56
N LYS A 128 9.84 6.83 2.40
CA LYS A 128 11.27 6.60 2.25
C LYS A 128 11.82 5.93 3.49
N LYS A 129 12.58 4.86 3.29
CA LYS A 129 13.41 4.29 4.35
C LYS A 129 14.62 5.20 4.58
N VAL A 130 14.76 5.72 5.80
CA VAL A 130 15.95 6.49 6.21
C VAL A 130 16.98 5.51 6.78
N ASP A 131 16.53 4.68 7.72
CA ASP A 131 17.28 3.57 8.30
C ASP A 131 16.30 2.48 8.81
N ASP A 132 16.77 1.47 9.55
CA ASP A 132 15.91 0.38 10.04
C ASP A 132 14.92 0.79 11.15
N GLU A 133 15.13 1.97 11.74
CA GLU A 133 14.37 2.52 12.86
C GLU A 133 13.65 3.83 12.50
N THR A 134 13.79 4.31 11.26
CA THR A 134 13.28 5.60 10.80
C THR A 134 12.72 5.50 9.39
N ILE A 135 11.49 5.99 9.21
CA ILE A 135 10.91 6.27 7.89
C ILE A 135 10.61 7.76 7.76
N GLU A 136 10.63 8.25 6.53
CA GLU A 136 10.19 9.59 6.16
C GLU A 136 8.90 9.48 5.32
N LEU A 137 7.89 10.26 5.67
CA LEU A 137 6.66 10.42 4.91
C LEU A 137 6.69 11.77 4.20
N GLN A 138 6.43 11.76 2.89
CA GLN A 138 6.32 12.94 2.05
C GLN A 138 4.87 13.06 1.56
N ILE A 139 4.19 14.13 1.95
CA ILE A 139 2.78 14.37 1.65
C ILE A 139 2.67 15.30 0.45
N TYR A 140 1.84 14.91 -0.52
CA TYR A 140 1.61 15.62 -1.76
C TYR A 140 0.11 15.90 -1.94
N SER A 141 -0.21 17.11 -2.37
CA SER A 141 -1.53 17.45 -2.89
C SER A 141 -1.84 16.66 -4.15
N VAL A 142 -3.13 16.36 -4.33
CA VAL A 142 -3.66 15.72 -5.54
C VAL A 142 -4.76 16.61 -6.07
N ASP A 143 -4.66 17.01 -7.33
CA ASP A 143 -5.66 17.87 -7.97
C ASP A 143 -6.95 17.12 -8.32
N ASP A 144 -7.98 17.84 -8.78
CA ASP A 144 -9.28 17.27 -9.16
C ASP A 144 -9.19 16.27 -10.34
N SER A 145 -8.12 16.34 -11.13
CA SER A 145 -7.82 15.38 -12.21
C SER A 145 -7.08 14.15 -11.72
N GLY A 146 -6.70 14.09 -10.44
CA GLY A 146 -5.98 12.98 -9.83
C GLY A 146 -4.47 13.03 -10.04
N ASN A 147 -3.92 14.16 -10.49
CA ASN A 147 -2.48 14.36 -10.65
C ASN A 147 -1.85 14.69 -9.31
N VAL A 148 -0.70 14.07 -9.02
CA VAL A 148 0.10 14.36 -7.83
C VAL A 148 0.98 15.58 -8.11
N ALA A 149 1.07 16.49 -7.15
CA ALA A 149 1.96 17.64 -7.23
C ALA A 149 3.42 17.22 -7.46
N SER A 150 4.21 18.06 -8.14
CA SER A 150 5.61 17.76 -8.46
C SER A 150 6.57 17.84 -7.26
N SER A 151 6.12 18.39 -6.14
CA SER A 151 6.88 18.52 -4.88
C SER A 151 5.95 18.27 -3.70
N SER A 152 6.51 17.74 -2.61
CA SER A 152 5.75 17.50 -1.38
C SER A 152 5.38 18.83 -0.73
N ASP A 153 4.15 18.93 -0.22
CA ASP A 153 3.71 20.06 0.60
C ASP A 153 4.28 19.98 2.02
N TYR A 154 4.50 18.76 2.49
CA TYR A 154 4.97 18.49 3.84
C TYR A 154 5.79 17.21 3.90
N THR A 155 6.79 17.17 4.79
CA THR A 155 7.62 15.99 5.02
C THR A 155 7.91 15.85 6.50
N PHE A 156 7.86 14.62 7.03
CA PHE A 156 8.24 14.35 8.40
C PHE A 156 8.74 12.92 8.59
N GLU A 157 9.58 12.73 9.61
CA GLU A 157 10.06 11.42 10.01
C GLU A 157 9.17 10.78 11.07
N MET A 158 9.10 9.45 11.02
CA MET A 158 8.55 8.61 12.07
C MET A 158 9.62 7.62 12.53
N LYS A 159 9.72 7.40 13.84
CA LYS A 159 10.58 6.39 14.43
C LYS A 159 9.80 5.11 14.68
N LYS A 160 10.47 3.97 14.66
CA LYS A 160 9.88 2.70 15.00
C LYS A 160 9.34 2.73 16.43
N ASN A 161 8.20 2.07 16.64
CA ASN A 161 7.52 1.99 17.93
C ASN A 161 7.61 0.60 18.55
#